data_AF-A3IW28-F1
#
_entry.id   AF-A3IW28-F1
#
_cell.length_a   1.000
_cell.length_b   1.000
_cell.length_c   1.000
_cell.angle_alpha   90.00
_cell.angle_beta   90.00
_cell.angle_gamma   90.00
#
_symmetry.space_group_name_H-M   'P 1'
#
loop_
_entity.id
_entity.type
_entity.pdbx_description
1 polymer ?
#
loop_
_entity_poly.entity_id
_entity_poly.type
_entity_poly.pdbx_seq_one_letter_code
_entity_poly.pdbx_strand_id
1 'polypeptide(L)'
;MESISATIRKPIFSFALLLGSIFLIPPIFEKLRLLRLVSLLVVGVLFGGSGLGLLNSKSETMVLLKDIGKIYLMFVAGLEIDMEQF
;
A
#
# COMPACT_ATOMS: atom_id res chain seq x y z
N MET A 1 11.27 19.70 -21.08
CA MET A 1 11.55 18.59 -20.15
C MET A 1 10.66 18.78 -18.93
N GLU A 2 9.71 17.88 -18.69
CA GLU A 2 8.92 17.93 -17.45
C GLU A 2 9.88 17.81 -16.26
N SER A 3 9.78 18.71 -15.28
CA SER A 3 10.61 18.65 -14.08
C SER A 3 10.19 17.46 -13.22
N ILE A 4 11.15 16.68 -12.70
CA ILE A 4 10.92 15.50 -11.85
C ILE A 4 9.94 15.80 -10.70
N SER A 5 9.97 17.03 -10.18
CA SER A 5 9.08 17.54 -9.12
C SER A 5 7.60 17.60 -9.52
N ALA A 6 7.30 17.77 -10.81
CA ALA A 6 5.94 17.77 -11.34
C ALA A 6 5.39 16.33 -11.45
N THR A 7 6.23 15.38 -11.89
CA THR A 7 5.84 13.97 -12.01
C THR A 7 5.53 13.34 -10.66
N ILE A 8 6.31 13.65 -9.61
CA ILE A 8 6.09 13.11 -8.26
C ILE A 8 4.73 13.52 -7.67
N ARG A 9 4.18 14.67 -8.10
CA ARG A 9 2.87 15.16 -7.61
C ARG A 9 1.68 14.57 -8.34
N LYS A 10 1.88 13.83 -9.45
CA LYS A 10 0.78 13.26 -10.21
C LYS A 10 0.20 12.04 -9.48
N PRO A 11 -1.13 11.85 -9.47
CA PRO A 11 -1.77 10.67 -8.86
C PRO A 11 -1.22 9.33 -9.36
N ILE A 12 -0.83 9.29 -10.64
CA ILE A 12 -0.24 8.11 -11.27
C ILE A 12 1.07 7.67 -10.61
N PHE A 13 1.87 8.61 -10.10
CA PHE A 13 3.13 8.31 -9.41
C PHE A 13 2.86 7.61 -8.08
N SER A 14 1.96 8.16 -7.26
CA SER A 14 1.55 7.53 -5.99
C SER A 14 1.01 6.12 -6.19
N PHE A 15 0.20 5.91 -7.23
CA PHE A 15 -0.33 4.59 -7.58
C PHE A 15 0.77 3.61 -8.00
N ALA A 16 1.68 4.03 -8.89
CA ALA A 16 2.81 3.23 -9.34
C ALA A 16 3.76 2.89 -8.18
N LEU A 17 4.02 3.83 -7.28
CA LEU A 17 4.84 3.63 -6.08
C LEU A 17 4.20 2.59 -5.15
N LEU A 18 2.88 2.67 -4.93
CA LEU A 18 2.15 1.69 -4.13
C LEU A 18 2.19 0.29 -4.74
N LEU A 19 1.86 0.15 -6.02
CA LEU A 19 1.93 -1.15 -6.71
C LEU A 19 3.36 -1.71 -6.73
N GLY A 20 4.33 -0.87 -7.08
CA GLY A 20 5.73 -1.23 -7.07
C GLY A 20 6.16 -1.68 -5.68
N SER A 21 5.74 -1.00 -4.63
CA SER A 21 6.05 -1.35 -3.25
C SER A 21 5.46 -2.71 -2.83
N ILE A 22 4.22 -2.99 -3.20
CA ILE A 22 3.54 -4.26 -2.92
C ILE A 22 4.25 -5.42 -3.62
N PHE A 23 4.81 -5.19 -4.81
CA PHE A 23 5.48 -6.23 -5.59
C PHE A 23 6.96 -6.41 -5.21
N LEU A 24 7.72 -5.32 -5.12
CA LEU A 24 9.18 -5.36 -4.94
C LEU A 24 9.59 -5.57 -3.47
N ILE A 25 8.88 -4.98 -2.52
CA ILE A 25 9.37 -4.97 -1.13
C ILE A 25 9.19 -6.31 -0.42
N PRO A 26 8.05 -7.02 -0.51
CA PRO A 26 7.86 -8.27 0.22
C PRO A 26 8.92 -9.33 -0.06
N PRO A 27 9.31 -9.62 -1.33
CA PRO A 27 10.37 -10.60 -1.61
C PRO A 27 11.72 -10.21 -1.01
N ILE A 28 12.00 -8.91 -0.87
CA ILE A 28 13.22 -8.40 -0.25
C ILE A 28 13.17 -8.61 1.27
N PHE A 29 12.04 -8.32 1.89
CA PHE A 29 11.84 -8.43 3.35
C PHE A 29 11.63 -9.87 3.83
N GLU A 30 11.17 -10.77 2.97
CA GLU A 30 11.11 -12.21 3.25
C GLU A 30 12.50 -12.80 3.51
N LYS A 31 13.55 -12.27 2.85
CA LYS A 31 14.95 -12.65 3.15
C LYS A 31 15.36 -12.30 4.58
N LEU A 32 14.71 -11.31 5.19
CA LEU A 32 14.91 -10.88 6.57
C LEU A 32 13.99 -11.62 7.57
N ARG A 33 13.24 -12.64 7.11
CA ARG A 33 12.24 -13.39 7.89
C ARG A 33 11.11 -12.52 8.46
N LEU A 34 10.79 -11.41 7.79
CA LEU A 34 9.67 -10.56 8.18
C LEU A 34 8.37 -11.00 7.50
N LEU A 35 7.25 -10.88 8.23
CA LEU A 35 5.93 -11.19 7.72
C LEU A 35 5.55 -10.21 6.59
N ARG A 36 4.97 -10.71 5.50
CA ARG A 36 4.57 -9.91 4.32
C ARG A 36 3.74 -8.67 4.65
N LEU A 37 2.83 -8.77 5.61
CA LEU A 37 2.00 -7.63 6.05
C LEU A 37 2.83 -6.58 6.80
N VAL A 38 3.76 -7.02 7.66
CA VAL A 38 4.63 -6.14 8.44
C VAL A 38 5.56 -5.35 7.50
N SER A 39 6.11 -5.99 6.46
CA SER A 39 6.94 -5.28 5.48
C SER A 39 6.17 -4.20 4.73
N LEU A 40 4.92 -4.47 4.33
CA LEU A 40 4.08 -3.45 3.68
C LEU A 40 3.79 -2.26 4.61
N LEU A 41 3.57 -2.53 5.90
CA LEU A 41 3.28 -1.49 6.89
C LEU A 41 4.51 -0.58 7.09
N VAL A 42 5.69 -1.18 7.26
CA VAL A 42 6.96 -0.46 7.37
C VAL A 42 7.21 0.43 6.17
N VAL A 43 6.98 -0.09 4.96
CA VAL A 43 7.05 0.66 3.70
C VAL A 43 6.07 1.82 3.67
N GLY A 44 4.83 1.61 4.10
CA GLY A 44 3.81 2.66 4.18
C GLY A 44 4.22 3.80 5.11
N VAL A 45 4.85 3.49 6.25
CA VAL A 45 5.41 4.49 7.18
C VAL A 45 6.60 5.21 6.56
N LEU A 46 7.49 4.48 5.89
CA LEU A 46 8.68 5.02 5.21
C LEU A 46 8.34 5.96 4.05
N PHE A 47 7.34 5.64 3.25
CA PHE A 47 6.94 6.46 2.11
C PHE A 47 5.83 7.48 2.43
N GLY A 48 5.15 7.32 3.56
CA GLY A 48 4.13 8.25 4.05
C GLY A 48 4.71 9.50 4.72
N GLY A 49 3.83 10.27 5.37
CA GLY A 49 4.17 11.56 5.99
C GLY A 49 5.18 11.50 7.13
N SER A 50 5.38 10.34 7.76
CA SER A 50 6.39 10.15 8.83
C SER A 50 7.80 9.83 8.29
N GLY A 51 7.93 9.54 6.99
CA GLY A 51 9.19 9.21 6.34
C GLY A 51 9.53 10.19 5.23
N LEU A 52 9.57 9.70 3.99
CA LEU A 52 9.96 10.46 2.80
C LEU A 52 8.87 11.40 2.27
N GLY A 53 7.62 11.27 2.75
CA GLY A 53 6.51 12.14 2.35
C GLY A 53 6.11 12.02 0.87
N LEU A 54 6.49 10.93 0.19
CA LEU A 54 6.16 10.68 -1.22
C LEU A 54 4.69 10.31 -1.41
N LEU A 55 4.07 9.74 -0.38
CA LEU A 55 2.66 9.38 -0.36
C LEU A 55 1.88 10.34 0.52
N ASN A 56 0.90 11.02 -0.09
CA ASN A 56 -0.03 11.88 0.63
C ASN A 56 -1.29 11.08 1.03
N SER A 57 -1.42 10.82 2.32
CA SER A 57 -2.57 10.10 2.90
C SER A 57 -3.92 10.79 2.71
N LYS A 58 -3.91 12.10 2.43
CA LYS A 58 -5.10 12.92 2.18
C LYS A 58 -5.48 13.05 0.70
N SER A 59 -4.68 12.48 -0.20
CA SER A 59 -4.99 12.49 -1.64
C SER A 59 -6.22 11.64 -1.94
N GLU A 60 -7.10 12.10 -2.83
CA GLU A 60 -8.33 11.37 -3.22
C GLU A 60 -8.03 9.94 -3.69
N THR A 61 -7.01 9.76 -4.53
CA THR A 61 -6.56 8.44 -5.01
C THR A 61 -6.16 7.50 -3.86
N MET A 62 -5.48 8.03 -2.83
CA MET A 62 -5.05 7.24 -1.69
C MET A 62 -6.23 6.84 -0.81
N VAL A 63 -7.18 7.76 -0.60
CA VAL A 63 -8.42 7.48 0.14
C VAL A 63 -9.21 6.40 -0.59
N LEU A 64 -9.40 6.53 -1.90
CA LEU A 64 -10.11 5.56 -2.73
C LEU A 64 -9.45 4.17 -2.69
N LEU A 65 -8.13 4.08 -2.86
CA LEU A 65 -7.41 2.81 -2.82
C LEU A 65 -7.49 2.14 -1.44
N LYS A 66 -7.36 2.94 -0.37
CA LYS A 66 -7.49 2.46 1.01
C LYS A 66 -8.89 1.93 1.29
N ASP A 67 -9.93 2.63 0.85
CA ASP A 67 -11.31 2.24 1.12
C ASP A 67 -11.69 0.99 0.32
N ILE A 68 -11.28 0.89 -0.95
CA ILE A 68 -11.43 -0.32 -1.76
C ILE A 68 -10.68 -1.50 -1.12
N GLY A 69 -9.42 -1.30 -0.72
CA GLY A 69 -8.62 -2.32 -0.07
C GLY A 69 -9.25 -2.82 1.23
N LYS A 70 -9.83 -1.91 2.04
CA LYS A 70 -10.55 -2.26 3.27
C LYS A 70 -11.78 -3.12 2.97
N ILE A 71 -12.60 -2.72 2.01
CA ILE A 71 -13.79 -3.48 1.61
C ILE A 71 -13.39 -4.87 1.08
N TYR A 72 -12.36 -4.95 0.25
CA TYR A 72 -11.83 -6.21 -0.25
C TYR A 72 -11.36 -7.13 0.89
N LEU A 73 -10.58 -6.61 1.85
CA LEU A 73 -10.12 -7.38 3.01
C LEU A 73 -11.28 -7.89 3.85
N MET A 74 -12.28 -7.04 4.11
CA MET A 74 -13.49 -7.43 4.84
C MET A 74 -14.26 -8.52 4.09
N PHE A 75 -14.34 -8.42 2.76
CA PHE A 75 -15.01 -9.42 1.93
C PHE A 75 -14.27 -10.76 1.97
N VAL A 76 -12.94 -10.78 1.78
CA VAL A 76 -12.14 -12.00 1.85
C VAL A 76 -12.21 -12.64 3.24
N ALA A 77 -12.11 -11.83 4.30
CA ALA A 77 -12.29 -12.33 5.66
C ALA A 77 -13.67 -12.95 5.86
N GLY A 78 -14.73 -12.36 5.29
CA GLY A 78 -16.08 -12.94 5.30
C GLY A 78 -16.21 -14.26 4.55
N LEU A 79 -15.44 -14.48 3.48
CA LEU A 79 -15.40 -15.75 2.72
C LEU A 79 -14.60 -16.84 3.44
N GLU A 80 -13.59 -16.47 4.23
CA GLU A 80 -12.72 -17.41 4.93
C GLU A 80 -13.29 -17.84 6.30
N ILE A 81 -14.29 -17.12 6.82
CA ILE A 81 -15.08 -17.57 7.96
C ILE A 81 -15.93 -18.77 7.52
N ASP A 82 -15.59 -19.95 8.04
CA ASP A 82 -16.39 -21.16 7.84
C ASP A 82 -17.68 -21.08 8.67
N MET A 83 -18.80 -20.93 7.97
CA MET A 83 -20.12 -20.81 8.58
C MET A 83 -20.65 -22.14 9.13
N GLU A 84 -20.03 -23.28 8.79
CA GLU A 84 -20.43 -24.60 9.32
C GLU A 84 -19.79 -24.94 10.68
N GLN A 85 -18.87 -24.11 11.16
CA GLN A 85 -18.15 -24.32 12.42
C GLN A 85 -18.74 -23.53 13.61
N PHE A 86 -19.93 -22.91 13.44
CA PHE A 86 -20.63 -22.11 14.44
C PHE A 86 -21.93 -22.75 14.93
#